data_AF-A0A7S3BYC8-F1
#
_entry.id   AF-A0A7S3BYC8-F1
#
_cell.length_a   1.000
_cell.length_b   1.000
_cell.length_c   1.000
_cell.angle_alpha   90.00
_cell.angle_beta   90.00
_cell.angle_gamma   90.00
#
_symmetry.space_group_name_H-M   'P 1'
#
loop_
_entity.id
_entity.type
_entity.pdbx_description
1 polymer ?
#
loop_
_entity_poly.entity_id
_entity_poly.type
_entity_poly.pdbx_seq_one_letter_code
_entity_poly.pdbx_strand_id
1 'polypeptide(L)'
;AGERAGRQQSGEGDDAGEGRGGETDEDDARSEASAGDAGDAGGARISELSDAERAAVEDFAAAEGLPTPWFDVTAATQFMVEGSRLVLGAKVRKAGMMGFCDPCPGEGKQLRVRYAYKGAEAVAVFGDDEAVVLPPGASSPDGSKRP
;
A
#
# COMPACT_ATOMS: atom_id res chain seq x y z
N ALA A 1 48.19 -35.87 30.39
CA ALA A 1 47.40 -34.77 29.82
C ALA A 1 47.42 -33.65 30.86
N GLY A 2 48.32 -32.68 30.76
CA GLY A 2 48.21 -31.51 29.86
C GLY A 2 47.69 -30.34 30.71
N GLU A 3 48.10 -29.08 30.62
CA GLU A 3 49.09 -28.37 29.82
C GLU A 3 49.21 -26.96 30.46
N ARG A 4 50.33 -26.26 30.24
CA ARG A 4 50.59 -24.89 30.74
C ARG A 4 49.95 -23.85 29.82
N ALA A 5 49.35 -22.79 30.37
CA ALA A 5 49.20 -21.46 29.76
C ALA A 5 48.60 -20.49 30.81
N GLY A 6 48.86 -19.19 30.88
CA GLY A 6 49.67 -18.30 30.05
C GLY A 6 49.64 -16.88 30.65
N ARG A 7 50.85 -16.37 30.90
CA ARG A 7 51.38 -15.01 30.79
C ARG A 7 50.41 -13.83 30.55
N GLN A 8 50.48 -12.87 31.48
CA GLN A 8 50.08 -11.47 31.34
C GLN A 8 50.92 -10.73 30.28
N GLN A 9 50.28 -9.90 29.46
CA GLN A 9 50.92 -8.81 28.73
C GLN A 9 50.02 -7.57 28.78
N SER A 10 50.49 -6.57 29.51
CA SER A 10 50.09 -5.16 29.42
C SER A 10 50.84 -4.52 28.25
N GLY A 11 50.13 -3.82 27.38
CA GLY A 11 50.69 -2.99 26.33
C GLY A 11 50.01 -1.64 26.34
N GLU A 12 50.69 -0.66 26.94
CA GLU A 12 50.48 0.77 26.74
C GLU A 12 50.55 1.13 25.25
N GLY A 13 49.61 1.96 24.81
CA GLY A 13 49.63 2.60 23.50
C GLY A 13 49.53 4.11 23.71
N ASP A 14 50.70 4.75 23.78
CA ASP A 14 50.88 6.17 23.54
C ASP A 14 50.95 6.43 22.02
N ASP A 15 50.47 7.60 21.61
CA ASP A 15 51.22 8.58 20.81
C ASP A 15 50.51 9.14 19.57
N ALA A 16 50.61 10.47 19.53
CA ALA A 16 50.54 11.41 18.41
C ALA A 16 49.34 11.40 17.46
N GLY A 17 48.57 12.48 17.55
CA GLY A 17 47.85 13.02 16.41
C GLY A 17 48.76 13.81 15.48
N GLU A 18 48.44 13.82 14.20
CA GLU A 18 48.77 14.89 13.27
C GLU A 18 47.58 15.12 12.35
N GLY A 19 47.24 16.39 12.15
CA GLY A 19 46.18 16.81 11.24
C GLY A 19 46.71 17.25 9.89
N ARG A 20 45.74 17.76 9.10
CA ARG A 20 45.83 18.56 7.87
C ARG A 20 45.87 17.77 6.56
N GLY A 21 45.04 18.27 5.64
CA GLY A 21 45.07 17.93 4.23
C GLY A 21 43.65 17.84 3.67
N GLY A 22 43.08 18.99 3.31
CA GLY A 22 41.89 19.01 2.45
C GLY A 22 42.31 18.86 1.00
N GLU A 23 41.53 18.13 0.22
CA GLU A 23 41.48 18.20 -1.23
C GLU A 23 40.03 17.95 -1.64
N THR A 24 39.40 19.02 -2.12
CA THR A 24 38.15 19.01 -2.87
C THR A 24 38.52 18.79 -4.32
N ASP A 25 38.09 17.68 -4.91
CA ASP A 25 38.03 17.54 -6.36
C ASP A 25 36.59 17.21 -6.76
N GLU A 26 36.01 18.22 -7.40
CA GLU A 26 34.86 18.13 -8.28
C GLU A 26 35.17 17.14 -9.41
N ASP A 27 34.31 16.15 -9.63
CA ASP A 27 34.11 15.63 -10.98
C ASP A 27 32.66 15.19 -11.17
N ASP A 28 31.97 16.10 -11.85
CA ASP A 28 30.76 15.96 -12.64
C ASP A 28 30.78 14.71 -13.53
N ALA A 29 29.80 13.82 -13.36
CA ALA A 29 29.21 13.04 -14.44
C ALA A 29 27.96 12.28 -13.95
N ARG A 30 26.89 13.02 -13.60
CA ARG A 30 25.54 12.45 -13.64
C ARG A 30 25.07 12.47 -15.09
N SER A 31 25.36 11.40 -15.82
CA SER A 31 24.74 11.14 -17.12
C SER A 31 23.24 10.93 -16.91
N GLU A 32 22.50 11.93 -17.34
CA GLU A 32 21.06 12.03 -17.30
C GLU A 32 20.43 10.86 -18.06
N ALA A 33 19.67 10.03 -17.34
CA ALA A 33 18.80 9.04 -17.95
C ALA A 33 17.73 9.78 -18.75
N SER A 34 17.87 9.80 -20.07
CA SER A 34 16.82 10.25 -20.99
C SER A 34 15.66 9.25 -20.92
N ALA A 35 14.73 9.47 -20.00
CA ALA A 35 13.40 8.90 -20.07
C ALA A 35 12.69 9.57 -21.24
N GLY A 36 12.78 8.95 -22.41
CA GLY A 36 11.97 9.28 -23.56
C GLY A 36 10.50 9.03 -23.20
N ASP A 37 9.80 10.14 -22.99
CA ASP A 37 8.38 10.40 -23.21
C ASP A 37 7.66 9.26 -23.96
N ALA A 38 7.14 8.30 -23.19
CA ALA A 38 6.13 7.38 -23.69
C ALA A 38 4.82 8.17 -23.76
N GLY A 39 4.53 8.70 -24.95
CA GLY A 39 3.25 9.28 -25.26
C GLY A 39 2.13 8.34 -24.82
N ASP A 40 1.38 8.82 -23.82
CA ASP A 40 0.17 8.23 -23.26
C ASP A 40 -0.84 8.02 -24.39
N ALA A 41 -0.84 6.81 -24.94
CA ALA A 41 -1.78 6.39 -25.95
C ALA A 41 -3.13 6.10 -25.29
N GLY A 42 -3.92 7.16 -25.07
CA GLY A 42 -5.38 7.08 -25.06
C GLY A 42 -5.98 6.03 -24.13
N GLY A 43 -5.56 6.01 -22.87
CA GLY A 43 -6.30 5.31 -21.82
C GLY A 43 -7.63 6.04 -21.62
N ALA A 44 -8.71 5.54 -22.20
CA ALA A 44 -10.05 6.01 -21.91
C ALA A 44 -10.21 6.03 -20.37
N ARG A 45 -10.47 7.20 -19.80
CA ARG A 45 -10.63 7.33 -18.35
C ARG A 45 -11.78 6.44 -17.93
N ILE A 46 -11.47 5.29 -17.36
CA ILE A 46 -12.44 4.34 -16.78
C ILE A 46 -13.35 5.02 -15.74
N SER A 47 -12.96 6.19 -15.22
CA SER A 47 -13.74 7.07 -14.35
C SER A 47 -14.86 7.85 -15.05
N GLU A 48 -14.86 7.96 -16.39
CA GLU A 48 -15.88 8.67 -17.18
C GLU A 48 -16.90 7.73 -17.86
N LEU A 49 -16.72 6.42 -17.72
CA LEU A 49 -17.64 5.40 -18.25
C LEU A 49 -18.88 5.25 -17.36
N SER A 50 -20.05 5.09 -17.98
CA SER A 50 -21.26 4.70 -17.25
C SER A 50 -21.13 3.29 -16.65
N ASP A 51 -21.95 2.96 -15.65
CA ASP A 51 -21.97 1.63 -15.02
C ASP A 51 -22.17 0.50 -16.05
N ALA A 52 -22.98 0.74 -17.09
CA ALA A 52 -23.22 -0.22 -18.16
C ALA A 52 -21.99 -0.41 -19.05
N GLU A 53 -21.27 0.67 -19.35
CA GLU A 53 -20.03 0.62 -20.14
C GLU A 53 -18.90 -0.03 -19.34
N ARG A 54 -18.81 0.23 -18.04
CA ARG A 54 -17.88 -0.48 -17.14
C ARG A 54 -18.15 -1.98 -17.11
N ALA A 55 -19.42 -2.38 -16.98
CA ALA A 55 -19.80 -3.78 -17.01
C ALA A 55 -19.46 -4.45 -18.35
N ALA A 56 -19.63 -3.73 -19.47
CA ALA A 56 -19.25 -4.23 -20.78
C ALA A 56 -17.72 -4.37 -20.95
N VAL A 57 -16.94 -3.44 -20.40
CA VAL A 57 -15.47 -3.54 -20.36
C VAL A 57 -15.03 -4.70 -19.48
N GLU A 58 -15.70 -4.94 -18.35
CA GLU A 58 -15.46 -6.09 -17.47
C GLU A 58 -15.74 -7.43 -18.18
N ASP A 59 -16.86 -7.54 -18.90
CA ASP A 59 -17.23 -8.74 -19.66
C ASP A 59 -16.24 -9.02 -20.82
N PHE A 60 -15.84 -7.97 -21.54
CA PHE A 60 -14.85 -8.08 -22.61
C PHE A 60 -13.46 -8.45 -22.09
N ALA A 61 -12.99 -7.83 -21.01
CA ALA A 61 -11.71 -8.16 -20.39
C ALA A 61 -11.68 -9.61 -19.87
N ALA A 62 -12.81 -10.10 -19.33
CA ALA A 62 -12.97 -11.48 -18.90
C ALA A 62 -12.96 -12.46 -20.09
N ALA A 63 -13.60 -12.11 -21.22
CA ALA A 63 -13.62 -12.92 -22.42
C ALA A 63 -12.24 -13.04 -23.09
N GLU A 64 -11.47 -11.96 -23.12
CA GLU A 64 -10.14 -11.88 -23.74
C GLU A 64 -9.00 -12.32 -22.79
N GLY A 65 -9.31 -12.71 -21.56
CA GLY A 65 -8.30 -13.10 -20.56
C GLY A 65 -7.32 -11.99 -20.19
N LEU A 66 -7.71 -10.73 -20.39
CA LEU A 66 -6.92 -9.56 -20.06
C LEU A 66 -6.91 -9.34 -18.53
N PRO A 67 -5.86 -8.71 -17.98
CA PRO A 67 -5.87 -8.33 -16.56
C PRO A 67 -7.10 -7.45 -16.32
N THR A 68 -7.97 -7.92 -15.43
CA THR A 68 -9.20 -7.23 -15.08
C THR A 68 -8.87 -5.84 -14.50
N PRO A 69 -9.70 -4.80 -14.75
CA PRO A 69 -9.41 -3.42 -14.36
C PRO A 69 -9.43 -3.16 -12.84
N TRP A 70 -9.58 -4.22 -12.03
CA TRP A 70 -9.62 -4.19 -10.58
C TRP A 70 -8.54 -5.10 -9.98
N PHE A 71 -8.11 -4.76 -8.77
CA PHE A 71 -7.26 -5.63 -7.97
C PHE A 71 -8.10 -6.28 -6.87
N ASP A 72 -8.11 -7.61 -6.81
CA ASP A 72 -8.91 -8.32 -5.81
C ASP A 72 -8.27 -8.23 -4.42
N VAL A 73 -8.93 -7.48 -3.54
CA VAL A 73 -8.55 -7.30 -2.13
C VAL A 73 -9.48 -8.06 -1.19
N THR A 74 -10.26 -9.03 -1.69
CA THR A 74 -11.29 -9.73 -0.90
C THR A 74 -10.71 -10.44 0.31
N ALA A 75 -9.58 -11.14 0.17
CA ALA A 75 -8.92 -11.81 1.29
C ALA A 75 -8.46 -10.78 2.35
N ALA A 76 -7.75 -9.74 1.93
CA ALA A 76 -7.28 -8.67 2.83
C ALA A 76 -8.43 -7.95 3.53
N THR A 77 -9.51 -7.65 2.79
CA THR A 77 -10.71 -6.99 3.30
C THR A 77 -11.40 -7.83 4.36
N GLN A 78 -11.53 -9.15 4.16
CA GLN A 78 -12.11 -10.05 5.14
C GLN A 78 -11.31 -10.10 6.44
N PHE A 79 -9.97 -10.04 6.38
CA PHE A 79 -9.14 -9.97 7.59
C PHE A 79 -9.36 -8.69 8.42
N MET A 80 -9.85 -7.61 7.80
CA MET A 80 -10.15 -6.35 8.48
C MET A 80 -11.58 -6.29 9.06
N VAL A 81 -12.41 -7.31 8.82
CA VAL A 81 -13.77 -7.36 9.37
C VAL A 81 -13.73 -7.83 10.82
N GLU A 82 -14.22 -6.98 11.73
CA GLU A 82 -14.31 -7.28 13.15
C GLU A 82 -15.74 -7.08 13.65
N GLY A 83 -16.30 -8.06 14.37
CA GLY A 83 -17.65 -7.94 14.95
C GLY A 83 -18.74 -7.69 13.91
N SER A 84 -18.64 -8.30 12.72
CA SER A 84 -19.52 -8.07 11.56
C SER A 84 -19.52 -6.63 11.04
N ARG A 85 -18.40 -5.92 11.20
CA ARG A 85 -18.20 -4.55 10.72
C ARG A 85 -16.86 -4.39 10.02
N LEU A 86 -16.81 -3.54 9.00
CA LEU A 86 -15.58 -3.08 8.37
C LEU A 86 -15.43 -1.60 8.67
N VAL A 87 -14.34 -1.23 9.37
CA VAL A 87 -14.04 0.16 9.73
C VAL A 87 -12.63 0.52 9.27
N LEU A 88 -12.51 1.42 8.30
CA LEU A 88 -11.24 1.96 7.81
C LEU A 88 -11.24 3.49 7.99
N GLY A 89 -10.17 4.05 8.55
CA GLY A 89 -10.10 5.49 8.83
C GLY A 89 -9.75 6.33 7.60
N ALA A 90 -10.28 7.56 7.51
CA ALA A 90 -10.06 8.53 6.41
C ALA A 90 -8.62 9.06 6.24
N LYS A 91 -7.64 8.49 6.95
CA LYS A 91 -6.23 8.90 6.88
C LYS A 91 -5.30 7.76 6.46
N VAL A 92 -5.88 6.61 6.11
CA VAL A 92 -5.14 5.45 5.61
C VAL A 92 -5.47 5.30 4.14
N ARG A 93 -4.47 5.55 3.29
CA ARG A 93 -4.57 5.23 1.86
C ARG A 93 -4.75 3.74 1.71
N LYS A 94 -5.79 3.33 1.01
CA LYS A 94 -6.11 1.91 0.82
C LYS A 94 -5.00 1.21 0.07
N ALA A 95 -4.41 1.85 -0.94
CA ALA A 95 -3.28 1.29 -1.65
C ALA A 95 -2.02 1.05 -0.81
N GLY A 96 -1.90 1.68 0.37
CA GLY A 96 -0.81 1.45 1.30
C GLY A 96 -1.11 0.41 2.38
N MET A 97 -2.31 -0.18 2.40
CA MET A 97 -2.68 -1.19 3.39
C MET A 97 -2.12 -2.57 3.05
N MET A 98 -1.87 -3.37 4.08
CA MET A 98 -1.42 -4.74 3.89
C MET A 98 -2.45 -5.55 3.09
N GLY A 99 -1.98 -6.20 2.02
CA GLY A 99 -2.85 -6.96 1.10
C GLY A 99 -3.61 -6.12 0.09
N PHE A 100 -3.34 -4.81 0.04
CA PHE A 100 -3.78 -3.91 -1.01
C PHE A 100 -2.58 -3.50 -1.87
N CYS A 101 -2.86 -2.92 -3.03
CA CYS A 101 -1.87 -2.27 -3.87
C CYS A 101 -2.49 -1.06 -4.58
N ASP A 102 -1.68 -0.29 -5.30
CA ASP A 102 -2.17 0.74 -6.21
C ASP A 102 -2.36 0.13 -7.62
N PRO A 103 -3.61 -0.07 -8.10
CA PRO A 103 -3.85 -0.62 -9.42
C PRO A 103 -3.57 0.38 -10.56
N CYS A 104 -3.55 1.68 -10.27
CA CYS A 104 -3.37 2.74 -11.26
C CYS A 104 -2.65 3.96 -10.63
N PRO A 105 -1.31 3.90 -10.49
CA PRO A 105 -0.53 4.99 -9.92
C PRO A 105 -0.75 6.32 -10.67
N GLY A 106 -1.03 7.38 -9.93
CA GLY A 106 -1.29 8.71 -10.50
C GLY A 106 -2.74 8.94 -10.93
N GLU A 107 -3.58 7.91 -10.92
CA GLU A 107 -5.01 8.00 -11.23
C GLU A 107 -5.91 7.84 -10.00
N GLY A 108 -7.18 8.21 -10.17
CA GLY A 108 -8.19 8.06 -9.13
C GLY A 108 -8.62 6.60 -8.99
N LYS A 109 -8.48 6.05 -7.78
CA LYS A 109 -8.86 4.68 -7.45
C LYS A 109 -9.92 4.62 -6.35
N GLN A 110 -10.69 3.54 -6.35
CA GLN A 110 -11.82 3.33 -5.46
C GLN A 110 -11.85 1.89 -4.95
N LEU A 111 -12.33 1.71 -3.71
CA LEU A 111 -12.63 0.42 -3.13
C LEU A 111 -14.12 0.13 -3.28
N ARG A 112 -14.46 -0.94 -3.99
CA ARG A 112 -15.83 -1.47 -4.11
C ARG A 112 -15.98 -2.70 -3.21
N VAL A 113 -16.95 -2.66 -2.31
CA VAL A 113 -17.25 -3.77 -1.40
C VAL A 113 -18.69 -4.25 -1.64
N ARG A 114 -18.84 -5.52 -2.01
CA ARG A 114 -20.12 -6.23 -2.01
C ARG A 114 -20.23 -7.01 -0.70
N TYR A 115 -21.32 -6.85 0.03
CA TYR A 115 -21.51 -7.51 1.32
C TYR A 115 -22.97 -7.91 1.53
N ALA A 116 -23.19 -8.91 2.38
CA ALA A 116 -24.51 -9.28 2.87
C ALA A 116 -24.63 -8.87 4.35
N TYR A 117 -25.69 -8.16 4.70
CA TYR A 117 -25.99 -7.80 6.07
C TYR A 117 -27.47 -8.04 6.37
N LYS A 118 -27.76 -8.81 7.42
CA LYS A 118 -29.13 -9.20 7.81
C LYS A 118 -29.94 -9.80 6.65
N GLY A 119 -29.29 -10.58 5.79
CA GLY A 119 -29.93 -11.25 4.65
C GLY A 119 -30.18 -10.36 3.42
N ALA A 120 -29.75 -9.10 3.44
CA ALA A 120 -29.80 -8.22 2.28
C ALA A 120 -28.39 -8.01 1.70
N GLU A 121 -28.27 -8.09 0.37
CA GLU A 121 -27.05 -7.74 -0.34
C GLU A 121 -26.97 -6.23 -0.58
N ALA A 122 -25.78 -5.68 -0.44
CA ALA A 122 -25.50 -4.27 -0.69
C ALA A 122 -24.11 -4.09 -1.31
N VAL A 123 -23.93 -2.97 -1.99
CA VAL A 123 -22.66 -2.55 -2.59
C VAL A 123 -22.34 -1.16 -2.09
N ALA A 124 -21.10 -0.95 -1.66
CA ALA A 124 -20.60 0.36 -1.28
C ALA A 124 -19.28 0.65 -1.99
N VAL A 125 -19.06 1.92 -2.33
CA VAL A 125 -17.90 2.41 -3.07
C VAL A 125 -17.29 3.56 -2.29
N PHE A 126 -15.98 3.51 -2.10
CA PHE A 126 -15.23 4.49 -1.31
C PHE A 126 -13.98 4.95 -2.06
N GLY A 127 -13.61 6.22 -1.95
CA GLY A 127 -12.33 6.72 -2.47
C GLY A 127 -11.11 6.15 -1.70
N ASP A 128 -9.91 6.25 -2.27
CA ASP A 128 -8.66 5.75 -1.66
C ASP A 128 -8.42 6.28 -0.23
N ASP A 129 -8.72 7.56 0.01
CA ASP A 129 -8.55 8.23 1.30
C ASP A 129 -9.86 8.33 2.13
N GLU A 130 -10.98 7.82 1.63
CA GLU A 130 -12.28 7.95 2.31
C GLU A 130 -12.42 6.99 3.51
N ALA A 131 -13.12 7.41 4.58
CA ALA A 131 -13.46 6.48 5.66
C ALA A 131 -14.45 5.41 5.19
N VAL A 132 -14.24 4.17 5.62
CA VAL A 132 -15.16 3.06 5.37
C VAL A 132 -15.83 2.69 6.68
N VAL A 133 -17.16 2.66 6.70
CA VAL A 133 -17.95 2.11 7.80
C VAL A 133 -19.06 1.25 7.20
N LEU A 134 -18.92 -0.07 7.30
CA LEU A 134 -19.93 -1.03 6.86
C LEU A 134 -20.34 -1.94 8.01
N PRO A 135 -21.65 -2.24 8.16
CA PRO A 135 -22.77 -1.61 7.46
C PRO A 135 -22.99 -0.15 7.94
N PRO A 136 -23.62 0.71 7.12
CA PRO A 136 -23.91 2.09 7.49
C PRO A 136 -24.85 2.16 8.70
N GLY A 137 -24.60 3.08 9.63
CA GLY A 137 -25.41 3.24 10.85
C GLY A 137 -25.08 2.26 11.98
N ALA A 138 -24.05 1.44 11.83
CA ALA A 138 -23.46 0.69 12.91
C ALA A 138 -22.76 1.65 13.90
N SER A 139 -23.52 2.32 14.77
CA SER A 139 -22.98 3.12 15.87
C SER A 139 -22.00 2.25 16.67
N SER A 140 -20.83 2.79 17.01
CA SER A 140 -19.84 2.13 17.87
C SER A 140 -20.56 1.44 19.04
N PRO A 141 -20.20 0.20 19.44
CA PRO A 141 -20.74 -0.41 20.64
C PRO A 141 -20.24 0.38 21.86
N ASP A 142 -20.87 1.52 22.13
CA ASP A 142 -20.68 2.30 23.35
C ASP A 142 -21.39 1.59 24.52
N GLY A 143 -20.68 1.50 25.65
CA GLY A 143 -21.31 1.66 26.95
C GLY A 143 -22.20 0.54 27.50
N SER A 144 -21.73 -0.72 27.56
CA SER A 144 -22.30 -1.67 28.54
C SER A 144 -21.42 -1.76 29.78
N LYS A 145 -21.76 -0.86 30.72
CA LYS A 145 -21.49 -0.92 32.16
C LYS A 145 -21.52 -2.38 32.65
N ARG A 146 -20.40 -2.90 33.16
CA ARG A 146 -20.39 -4.18 33.89
C ARG A 146 -21.13 -4.00 35.23
N PRO A 147 -21.98 -4.96 35.64
CA PRO A 147 -22.66 -4.93 36.94
C PRO A 147 -21.67 -5.03 38.10
#